data_AF-A0A6I2T1A9-F1
#
_entry.id   AF-A0A6I2T1A9-F1
#
_cell.length_a   1.000
_cell.length_b   1.000
_cell.length_c   1.000
_cell.angle_alpha   90.00
_cell.angle_beta   90.00
_cell.angle_gamma   90.00
#
_symmetry.space_group_name_H-M   'P 1'
#
loop_
_entity.id
_entity.type
_entity.pdbx_description
1 polymer ?
#
loop_
_entity_poly.entity_id
_entity_poly.type
_entity_poly.pdbx_seq_one_letter_code
_entity_poly.pdbx_strand_id
1 'polypeptide(L)'
;MAEPVREGVEDGVEWRIIANDVFFAWQGYAHIPDGHVWRHLNADDIEPLVDVYGGVTYGPDQSGWIGFDTLQGNSSMIGLDGTDLDESRRELCEKMGWPWIEPHKWTCEEIEEETKRMAACIAANDTRP
;
A
#
# COMPACT_ATOMS: atom_id res chain seq x y z
N MET A 1 -1.12 5.48 -13.84
CA MET A 1 -1.57 5.69 -12.45
C MET A 1 -2.61 6.81 -12.44
N ALA A 2 -3.60 6.73 -11.54
CA ALA A 2 -4.55 7.81 -11.29
C ALA A 2 -3.85 9.03 -10.67
N GLU A 3 -4.55 10.17 -10.60
CA GLU A 3 -4.03 11.37 -9.93
C GLU A 3 -3.83 11.09 -8.43
N PRO A 4 -2.69 11.49 -7.85
CA PRO A 4 -2.44 11.28 -6.43
C PRO A 4 -3.33 12.18 -5.58
N VAL A 5 -3.85 11.63 -4.48
CA VAL A 5 -4.56 12.40 -3.45
C VAL A 5 -3.58 13.19 -2.60
N ARG A 6 -2.40 12.62 -2.35
CA ARG A 6 -1.24 13.27 -1.73
C ARG A 6 0.04 12.75 -2.36
N GLU A 7 1.06 13.58 -2.38
CA GLU A 7 2.39 13.21 -2.84
C GLU A 7 3.47 14.03 -2.12
N GLY A 8 4.70 13.54 -2.15
CA GLY A 8 5.82 14.20 -1.53
C GLY A 8 7.14 13.48 -1.80
N VAL A 9 8.15 13.87 -1.04
CA VAL A 9 9.49 13.28 -1.07
C VAL A 9 9.91 12.99 0.37
N GLU A 10 10.41 11.78 0.61
CA GLU A 10 11.00 11.34 1.89
C GLU A 10 12.41 10.83 1.59
N ASP A 11 13.44 11.41 2.23
CA ASP A 11 14.84 11.05 2.01
C ASP A 11 15.30 10.99 0.54
N GLY A 12 14.73 11.85 -0.31
CA GLY A 12 15.03 11.90 -1.75
C GLY A 12 14.28 10.87 -2.60
N VAL A 13 13.38 10.09 -2.00
CA VAL A 13 12.48 9.13 -2.66
C VAL A 13 11.09 9.76 -2.80
N GLU A 14 10.59 9.83 -4.04
CA GLU A 14 9.22 10.30 -4.31
C GLU A 14 8.20 9.28 -3.80
N TRP A 15 7.12 9.76 -3.21
CA TRP A 15 6.01 8.94 -2.76
C TRP A 15 4.65 9.54 -3.14
N ARG A 16 3.65 8.68 -3.28
CA ARG A 16 2.27 9.05 -3.65
C ARG A 16 1.25 8.20 -2.92
N ILE A 17 0.11 8.80 -2.60
CA ILE A 17 -1.09 8.12 -2.13
C ILE A 17 -2.14 8.21 -3.22
N ILE A 18 -2.66 7.06 -3.64
CA ILE A 18 -3.74 6.97 -4.62
C ILE A 18 -4.96 6.37 -3.93
N ALA A 19 -6.13 6.97 -4.17
CA ALA A 19 -7.39 6.31 -3.84
C ALA A 19 -7.76 5.38 -5.02
N ASN A 20 -8.01 4.10 -4.72
CA ASN A 20 -8.54 3.17 -5.71
C ASN A 20 -9.94 3.65 -6.15
N ASP A 21 -10.23 3.56 -7.44
CA ASP A 21 -11.50 3.98 -8.04
C ASP A 21 -12.47 2.81 -8.27
N VAL A 22 -12.12 1.60 -7.83
CA VAL A 22 -12.94 0.36 -7.82
C VAL A 22 -13.39 0.00 -6.40
N PHE A 23 -12.63 0.39 -5.39
CA PHE A 23 -12.97 0.30 -3.97
C PHE A 23 -12.50 1.59 -3.31
N PHE A 24 -13.22 2.13 -2.33
CA PHE A 24 -12.69 3.24 -1.52
C PHE A 24 -11.59 2.73 -0.58
N ALA A 25 -10.41 2.48 -1.15
CA ALA A 25 -9.24 1.96 -0.49
C ALA A 25 -8.03 2.84 -0.83
N TRP A 26 -7.21 3.08 0.18
CA TRP A 26 -5.98 3.83 0.02
C TRP A 26 -4.86 2.92 -0.45
N GLN A 27 -3.98 3.45 -1.28
CA GLN A 27 -2.82 2.75 -1.80
C GLN A 27 -1.61 3.67 -1.70
N GLY A 28 -0.51 3.14 -1.16
CA GLY A 28 0.75 3.85 -1.04
C GLY A 28 1.72 3.41 -2.13
N TYR A 29 2.42 4.35 -2.73
CA TYR A 29 3.42 4.12 -3.75
C TYR A 29 4.71 4.89 -3.45
N ALA A 30 5.86 4.27 -3.71
CA ALA A 30 7.16 4.91 -3.62
C ALA A 30 8.01 4.59 -4.85
N HIS A 31 8.82 5.55 -5.27
CA HIS A 31 9.59 5.46 -6.50
C HIS A 31 11.03 5.03 -6.21
N ILE A 32 11.40 3.84 -6.69
CA ILE A 32 12.78 3.37 -6.66
C ILE A 32 13.60 4.20 -7.67
N PRO A 33 14.62 4.95 -7.23
CA PRO A 33 15.43 5.77 -8.14
C PRO A 33 16.15 4.95 -9.22
N ASP A 34 16.46 5.59 -10.35
CA ASP A 34 17.28 4.96 -11.39
C ASP A 34 18.67 4.60 -10.88
N GLY A 35 19.14 3.41 -11.25
CA GLY A 35 20.41 2.85 -10.79
C GLY A 35 20.39 2.25 -9.38
N HIS A 36 19.27 2.36 -8.64
CA HIS A 36 19.11 1.73 -7.34
C HIS A 36 19.19 0.19 -7.47
N VAL A 37 19.77 -0.46 -6.46
CA VAL A 37 19.95 -1.92 -6.44
C VAL A 37 18.63 -2.68 -6.49
N TRP A 38 17.51 -2.09 -6.11
CA TRP A 38 16.19 -2.73 -6.21
C TRP A 38 15.54 -2.61 -7.58
N ARG A 39 16.10 -1.83 -8.53
CA ARG A 39 15.49 -1.65 -9.87
C ARG A 39 15.37 -2.93 -10.69
N HIS A 40 16.15 -3.97 -10.35
CA HIS A 40 16.14 -5.26 -11.04
C HIS A 40 15.38 -6.36 -10.27
N LEU A 41 14.86 -6.04 -9.09
CA LEU A 41 14.07 -6.96 -8.27
C LEU A 41 12.60 -6.92 -8.71
N ASN A 42 11.84 -7.96 -8.36
CA ASN A 42 10.38 -7.97 -8.45
C ASN A 42 9.75 -7.67 -7.08
N ALA A 43 8.42 -7.58 -7.01
CA ALA A 43 7.68 -7.36 -5.77
C ALA A 43 8.03 -8.39 -4.68
N ASP A 44 8.07 -9.68 -5.01
CA ASP A 44 8.33 -10.76 -4.05
C ASP A 44 9.74 -10.68 -3.44
N ASP A 45 10.73 -10.23 -4.21
CA ASP A 45 12.10 -10.02 -3.75
C ASP A 45 12.24 -8.75 -2.88
N ILE A 46 11.36 -7.77 -3.05
CA ILE A 46 11.36 -6.50 -2.31
C ILE A 46 10.49 -6.57 -1.05
N GLU A 47 9.40 -7.33 -1.06
CA GLU A 47 8.47 -7.52 0.06
C GLU A 47 9.18 -7.78 1.40
N PRO A 48 10.20 -8.66 1.51
CA PRO A 48 10.90 -8.86 2.78
C PRO A 48 11.87 -7.74 3.18
N LEU A 49 12.10 -6.74 2.30
CA LEU A 49 13.03 -5.62 2.52
C LEU A 49 12.33 -4.35 3.00
N VAL A 50 11.00 -4.32 2.95
CA VAL A 50 10.19 -3.18 3.41
C VAL A 50 9.14 -3.66 4.41
N ASP A 51 8.99 -2.93 5.51
CA ASP A 51 7.97 -3.23 6.52
C ASP A 51 6.77 -2.29 6.33
N VAL A 52 5.84 -2.72 5.47
CA VAL A 52 4.57 -2.03 5.20
C VAL A 52 3.39 -2.97 5.36
N TYR A 53 2.24 -2.40 5.72
CA TYR A 53 1.00 -3.18 5.83
C TYR A 53 0.66 -3.94 4.54
N GLY A 54 0.39 -5.24 4.67
CA GLY A 54 0.02 -6.11 3.55
C GLY A 54 1.18 -6.48 2.63
N GLY A 55 2.39 -5.97 2.90
CA GLY A 55 3.56 -6.16 2.04
C GLY A 55 3.46 -5.39 0.72
N VAL A 56 4.48 -5.53 -0.12
CA VAL A 56 4.50 -4.94 -1.46
C VAL A 56 3.61 -5.78 -2.38
N THR A 57 2.59 -5.16 -2.96
CA THR A 57 1.60 -5.82 -3.84
C THR A 57 1.71 -5.38 -5.30
N TYR A 58 2.56 -4.37 -5.57
CA TYR A 58 2.76 -3.81 -6.89
C TYR A 58 4.23 -3.47 -7.14
N GLY A 59 4.67 -3.69 -8.38
CA GLY A 59 5.93 -3.18 -8.91
C GLY A 59 7.15 -4.09 -8.66
N PRO A 60 8.38 -3.57 -8.83
CA PRO A 60 8.67 -2.28 -9.47
C PRO A 60 8.12 -2.26 -10.90
N ASP A 61 7.40 -1.21 -11.26
CA ASP A 61 6.99 -1.02 -12.65
C ASP A 61 8.17 -0.55 -13.54
N GLN A 62 7.91 -0.33 -14.82
CA GLN A 62 8.95 0.13 -15.75
C GLN A 62 9.56 1.47 -15.32
N SER A 63 8.77 2.32 -14.67
CA SER A 63 9.21 3.61 -14.14
C SER A 63 9.88 3.49 -12.77
N GLY A 64 9.75 2.37 -12.06
CA GLY A 64 10.37 2.14 -10.75
C GLY A 64 9.42 2.30 -9.57
N TRP A 65 8.11 2.44 -9.79
CA TRP A 65 7.14 2.51 -8.71
C TRP A 65 6.87 1.14 -8.12
N ILE A 66 6.95 1.04 -6.79
CA ILE A 66 6.40 -0.05 -6.00
C ILE A 66 5.23 0.46 -5.17
N GLY A 67 4.33 -0.44 -4.78
CA GLY A 67 3.19 -0.05 -3.96
C GLY A 67 2.63 -1.18 -3.12
N PHE A 68 1.82 -0.76 -2.15
CA PHE A 68 0.99 -1.61 -1.31
C PHE A 68 -0.44 -1.06 -1.31
N ASP A 69 -1.39 -1.89 -0.94
CA ASP A 69 -2.80 -1.53 -0.87
C ASP A 69 -3.41 -1.98 0.46
N THR A 70 -4.50 -1.31 0.83
CA THR A 70 -5.32 -1.70 1.99
C THR A 70 -6.44 -2.66 1.62
N LEU A 71 -6.37 -3.36 0.48
CA LEU A 71 -7.33 -4.39 0.09
C LEU A 71 -6.95 -5.76 0.65
N GLN A 72 -6.29 -5.77 1.81
CA GLN A 72 -5.80 -6.98 2.46
C GLN A 72 -6.17 -7.08 3.93
N GLY A 73 -6.13 -8.32 4.40
CA GLY A 73 -6.19 -8.68 5.81
C GLY A 73 -7.49 -8.26 6.49
N ASN A 74 -7.36 -7.32 7.42
CA ASN A 74 -8.44 -6.86 8.29
C ASN A 74 -8.89 -5.43 7.96
N SER A 75 -8.60 -4.91 6.77
CA SER A 75 -8.96 -3.55 6.38
C SER A 75 -10.46 -3.42 6.11
N SER A 76 -11.04 -2.31 6.54
CA SER A 76 -12.41 -1.91 6.21
C SER A 76 -12.48 -1.41 4.77
N MET A 77 -13.57 -1.72 4.07
CA MET A 77 -13.73 -1.38 2.66
C MET A 77 -15.14 -0.90 2.36
N ILE A 78 -15.25 0.13 1.52
CA ILE A 78 -16.51 0.60 0.95
C ILE A 78 -16.47 0.36 -0.56
N GLY A 79 -17.48 -0.33 -1.09
CA GLY A 79 -17.68 -0.51 -2.52
C GLY A 79 -18.03 0.80 -3.22
N LEU A 80 -17.85 0.89 -4.54
CA LEU A 80 -18.15 2.11 -5.30
C LEU A 80 -19.62 2.56 -5.22
N ASP A 81 -20.52 1.61 -5.03
CA ASP A 81 -21.95 1.85 -4.84
C ASP A 81 -22.28 2.36 -3.43
N GLY A 82 -21.27 2.56 -2.58
CA GLY A 82 -21.42 2.96 -1.19
C GLY A 82 -21.70 1.80 -0.25
N THR A 83 -21.68 0.55 -0.74
CA THR A 83 -21.90 -0.63 0.10
C THR A 83 -20.77 -0.78 1.12
N ASP A 84 -21.13 -0.86 2.40
CA ASP A 84 -20.22 -1.23 3.47
C ASP A 84 -19.93 -2.74 3.39
N LEU A 85 -18.70 -3.10 3.00
CA LEU A 85 -18.31 -4.51 2.88
C LEU A 85 -18.07 -5.16 4.25
N ASP A 86 -18.02 -4.39 5.34
CA ASP A 86 -17.86 -4.90 6.69
C ASP A 86 -19.12 -5.65 7.15
N GLU A 87 -20.32 -5.24 6.71
CA GLU A 87 -21.57 -5.96 6.98
C GLU A 87 -21.56 -7.33 6.29
N SER A 88 -21.19 -7.37 5.00
CA SER A 88 -21.06 -8.64 4.26
C SER A 88 -20.03 -9.57 4.90
N ARG A 89 -18.94 -9.02 5.43
CA ARG A 89 -17.92 -9.78 6.15
C ARG A 89 -18.47 -10.32 7.49
N ARG A 90 -19.30 -9.55 8.19
CA ARG A 90 -19.92 -9.99 9.44
C ARG A 90 -20.86 -11.17 9.22
N GLU A 91 -21.72 -11.10 8.21
CA GLU A 91 -22.59 -12.22 7.82
C GLU A 91 -21.80 -13.48 7.48
N LEU A 92 -20.67 -13.32 6.78
CA LEU A 92 -19.76 -14.43 6.48
C LEU A 92 -19.16 -15.04 7.75
N CYS A 93 -18.65 -14.22 8.68
CA CYS A 93 -18.11 -14.69 9.95
C CYS A 93 -19.14 -15.50 10.74
N GLU A 94 -20.37 -14.99 10.86
CA GLU A 94 -21.47 -15.67 11.55
C GLU A 94 -21.79 -17.02 10.89
N LYS A 95 -21.91 -17.04 9.56
CA LYS A 95 -22.20 -18.26 8.79
C LYS A 95 -21.11 -19.32 8.93
N MET A 96 -19.85 -18.89 9.02
CA MET A 96 -18.69 -19.79 9.13
C MET A 96 -18.35 -20.16 10.57
N GLY A 97 -18.98 -19.52 11.57
CA GLY A 97 -18.61 -19.66 12.98
C GLY A 97 -17.22 -19.10 13.31
N TRP A 98 -16.75 -18.13 12.52
CA TRP A 98 -15.47 -17.46 12.73
C TRP A 98 -15.61 -16.29 13.70
N PRO A 99 -14.57 -15.97 14.50
CA PRO A 99 -14.61 -14.80 15.36
C PRO A 99 -14.74 -13.52 14.51
N TRP A 100 -15.53 -12.57 15.02
CA TRP A 100 -15.53 -11.22 14.50
C TRP A 100 -14.29 -10.48 15.00
N ILE A 101 -13.56 -9.87 14.06
CA ILE A 101 -12.46 -8.94 14.34
C ILE A 101 -12.85 -7.62 13.69
N GLU A 102 -12.88 -6.55 14.49
CA GLU A 102 -13.24 -5.23 14.00
C GLU A 102 -12.25 -4.79 12.91
N PRO A 103 -12.71 -4.41 11.71
CA PRO A 103 -11.82 -4.04 10.62
C PRO A 103 -11.17 -2.67 10.86
N HIS A 104 -9.93 -2.51 10.38
CA HIS A 104 -9.18 -1.25 10.48
C HIS A 104 -9.63 -0.27 9.41
N LYS A 105 -10.03 0.93 9.82
CA LYS A 105 -10.44 2.01 8.92
C LYS A 105 -9.26 2.94 8.66
N TRP A 106 -8.55 2.66 7.57
CA TRP A 106 -7.40 3.45 7.16
C TRP A 106 -7.76 4.89 6.84
N THR A 107 -7.04 5.80 7.46
CA THR A 107 -7.03 7.21 7.10
C THR A 107 -5.95 7.49 6.07
N CYS A 108 -6.10 8.60 5.33
CA CYS A 108 -5.04 9.05 4.41
C CYS A 108 -3.73 9.35 5.14
N GLU A 109 -3.79 9.77 6.41
CA GLU A 109 -2.62 10.08 7.25
C GLU A 109 -1.84 8.82 7.66
N GLU A 110 -2.52 7.77 8.11
CA GLU A 110 -1.85 6.49 8.42
C GLU A 110 -1.17 5.89 7.18
N ILE A 111 -1.80 6.01 6.02
CA ILE A 111 -1.23 5.52 4.75
C ILE A 111 -0.05 6.38 4.32
N GLU A 112 -0.08 7.68 4.57
CA GLU A 112 1.07 8.55 4.37
C GLU A 112 2.27 8.08 5.21
N GLU A 113 2.05 7.75 6.49
CA GLU A 113 3.11 7.26 7.38
C GLU A 113 3.68 5.89 6.95
N GLU A 114 2.84 4.96 6.50
CA GLU A 114 3.27 3.68 5.92
C GLU A 114 4.04 3.90 4.60
N THR A 115 3.57 4.80 3.74
CA THR A 115 4.22 5.09 2.46
C THR A 115 5.59 5.75 2.67
N LYS A 116 5.71 6.68 3.63
CA LYS A 116 6.98 7.29 4.00
C LYS A 116 7.96 6.27 4.58
N ARG A 117 7.50 5.30 5.37
CA ARG A 117 8.34 4.19 5.82
C ARG A 117 8.89 3.38 4.66
N MET A 118 8.07 3.06 3.66
CA MET A 118 8.52 2.40 2.43
C MET A 118 9.59 3.22 1.71
N ALA A 119 9.37 4.52 1.56
CA ALA A 119 10.31 5.44 0.93
C ALA A 119 11.65 5.51 1.69
N ALA A 120 11.61 5.57 3.02
CA ALA A 120 12.80 5.53 3.88
C ALA A 120 13.56 4.20 3.75
N CYS A 121 12.86 3.06 3.64
CA CYS A 121 13.50 1.77 3.38
C CYS A 121 14.24 1.74 2.03
N ILE A 122 13.64 2.31 0.98
CA ILE A 122 14.31 2.46 -0.32
C ILE A 122 15.57 3.32 -0.14
N ALA A 123 15.44 4.50 0.46
CA ALA A 123 16.56 5.43 0.64
C ALA A 123 17.72 4.80 1.45
N ALA A 124 17.41 4.06 2.52
CA ALA A 124 18.41 3.41 3.36
C ALA A 124 19.20 2.30 2.65
N ASN A 125 18.66 1.73 1.57
CA ASN A 125 19.30 0.68 0.77
C ASN A 125 19.94 1.21 -0.52
N ASP A 126 19.97 2.53 -0.67
CA ASP A 126 20.59 3.17 -1.80
C ASP A 126 22.12 3.17 -1.63
N THR A 127 22.76 2.17 -2.24
CA THR A 127 24.21 1.94 -2.16
C THR A 127 25.01 2.70 -3.22
N ARG A 128 24.44 3.77 -3.80
CA ARG A 128 25.17 4.66 -4.71
C ARG A 128 26.42 5.21 -3.99
N PRO A 129 27.63 5.11 -4.59
CA PRO A 129 28.84 5.66 -4.00
C PRO A 129 28.88 7.18 -3.97
#